data_AF-A0A172WGR8-F1
#
_entry.id   AF-A0A172WGR8-F1
#
_cell.length_a   1.000
_cell.length_b   1.000
_cell.length_c   1.000
_cell.angle_alpha   90.00
_cell.angle_beta   90.00
_cell.angle_gamma   90.00
#
_symmetry.space_group_name_H-M   'P 1'
#
loop_
_entity.id
_entity.type
_entity.pdbx_description
1 polymer ?
#
loop_
_entity_poly.entity_id
_entity_poly.type
_entity_poly.pdbx_seq_one_letter_code
_entity_poly.pdbx_strand_id
1 'polypeptide(L)' 'MKRLGIDREAKMAVVVQRQVNPKLSGVLFTRSPNELDKALVEFVKGFPEKLVGGKRAVSVSFFRATPPRSKTP' A
#
# COMPACT_ATOMS: atom_id res chain seq x y z
N MET A 1 12.75 19.32 9.04
CA MET A 1 11.85 19.55 7.88
C MET A 1 12.55 20.07 6.63
N LYS A 2 13.67 20.80 6.72
CA LYS A 2 14.47 21.23 5.53
C LYS A 2 14.84 20.12 4.52
N ARG A 3 15.07 18.88 4.95
CA ARG A 3 15.33 17.73 4.05
C ARG A 3 14.17 17.39 3.10
N LEU A 4 12.94 17.79 3.44
CA LEU A 4 11.74 17.56 2.64
C LEU A 4 11.29 18.83 1.88
N GLY A 5 12.07 19.93 1.96
CA GLY A 5 11.71 21.20 1.33
C GLY A 5 10.44 21.85 1.90
N ILE A 6 10.05 21.51 3.13
CA ILE A 6 8.88 22.10 3.77
C ILE A 6 9.34 23.34 4.53
N ASP A 7 9.12 24.50 3.90
CA ASP A 7 9.63 25.79 4.37
C ASP A 7 8.62 26.58 5.22
N ARG A 8 7.41 26.05 5.37
CA ARG A 8 6.33 26.64 6.16
C ARG A 8 5.94 25.72 7.31
N GLU A 9 5.27 26.27 8.31
CA GLU A 9 4.69 25.48 9.39
C GLU A 9 3.66 24.49 8.84
N ALA A 10 3.90 23.19 9.05
CA ALA A 10 3.04 22.14 8.55
C ALA A 10 1.75 22.08 9.38
N LYS A 11 0.60 22.26 8.72
CA LYS A 11 -0.71 22.05 9.34
C LYS A 11 -1.10 20.57 9.26
N MET A 12 -1.77 20.06 10.29
CA MET A 12 -2.22 18.67 10.36
C MET A 12 -3.75 18.60 10.33
N ALA A 13 -4.30 17.83 9.39
CA ALA A 13 -5.70 17.43 9.38
C ALA A 13 -5.85 16.05 10.01
N VAL A 14 -7.00 15.79 10.66
CA VAL A 14 -7.31 14.51 11.30
C VAL A 14 -8.40 13.80 10.51
N VAL A 15 -8.14 12.54 10.15
CA VAL A 15 -9.12 11.66 9.51
C VAL A 15 -9.74 10.75 10.58
N VAL A 16 -11.05 10.87 10.78
CA VAL A 16 -11.83 9.95 11.60
C VAL A 16 -12.58 9.01 10.67
N GLN A 17 -12.31 7.71 10.79
CA GLN A 17 -12.94 6.67 9.98
C GLN A 17 -13.51 5.57 10.87
N ARG A 18 -14.62 4.96 10.45
CA ARG A 18 -15.16 3.78 11.11
C ARG A 18 -14.16 2.61 10.97
N GLN A 19 -13.86 1.94 12.08
CA GLN A 19 -13.00 0.76 12.06
C GLN A 19 -13.73 -0.42 11.40
N VAL A 20 -13.04 -1.09 10.47
CA VAL A 20 -13.46 -2.36 9.86
C VAL A 20 -12.80 -3.50 10.65
N ASN A 21 -13.46 -4.65 10.78
CA ASN A 21 -12.90 -5.88 11.36
C ASN A 21 -12.51 -6.88 10.25
N PRO A 22 -11.34 -6.72 9.60
CA PRO A 22 -10.97 -7.51 8.44
C PRO A 22 -10.50 -8.92 8.80
N LYS A 23 -10.87 -9.91 7.98
CA LYS A 23 -10.26 -11.24 8.01
C LYS A 23 -8.81 -11.20 7.48
N LEU A 24 -8.60 -10.45 6.42
CA LEU A 24 -7.31 -10.17 5.78
C LEU A 24 -7.18 -8.67 5.50
N SER A 25 -5.98 -8.14 5.64
CA SER A 25 -5.66 -6.76 5.28
C SER A 25 -4.26 -6.69 4.70
N GLY A 26 -3.99 -5.67 3.87
CA GLY A 26 -2.76 -5.61 3.10
C GLY A 26 -2.54 -4.30 2.36
N VAL A 27 -1.42 -4.25 1.63
CA VAL A 27 -1.06 -3.18 0.71
C VAL A 27 -0.90 -3.77 -0.68
N LEU A 28 -1.40 -3.04 -1.68
CA LEU A 28 -1.17 -3.34 -3.09
C LEU A 28 -0.35 -2.21 -3.69
N PHE A 29 0.80 -2.57 -4.25
CA PHE A 29 1.53 -1.73 -5.19
C PHE A 29 1.16 -2.19 -6.60
N THR A 30 0.40 -1.38 -7.32
CA THR A 30 0.05 -1.66 -8.73
C THR A 30 1.29 -1.70 -9.63
N ARG A 31 2.36 -1.03 -9.19
CA ARG A 31 3.71 -1.12 -9.73
C ARG A 31 4.68 -1.34 -8.57
N SER A 32 5.37 -2.47 -8.54
CA SER A 32 6.30 -2.81 -7.47
C SER A 32 7.44 -1.78 -7.43
N PRO A 33 7.81 -1.30 -6.24
CA PRO A 33 8.89 -0.32 -6.10
C PRO A 33 10.26 -0.87 -6.54
N ASN A 34 10.43 -2.19 -6.52
CA ASN A 34 11.67 -2.87 -6.90
C ASN A 34 11.62 -3.49 -8.31
N GLU A 35 10.41 -3.84 -8.79
CA GLU A 35 10.19 -4.53 -10.08
C GLU A 35 9.04 -3.85 -10.84
N LEU A 36 9.40 -2.82 -11.60
CA LEU A 36 8.46 -1.87 -12.19
C LEU A 36 7.45 -2.44 -13.21
N ASP A 37 7.59 -3.70 -13.63
CA ASP A 37 6.68 -4.43 -14.53
C ASP A 37 5.70 -5.35 -13.78
N LYS A 38 5.81 -5.43 -12.45
CA LYS A 38 5.00 -6.31 -11.61
C LYS A 38 4.12 -5.52 -10.66
N ALA A 39 2.98 -6.09 -10.30
CA ALA A 39 2.24 -5.71 -9.11
C ALA A 39 2.73 -6.53 -7.90
N LEU A 40 2.70 -5.91 -6.72
CA LEU A 40 3.09 -6.52 -5.46
C LEU A 40 1.93 -6.43 -4.47
N VAL A 41 1.53 -7.57 -3.91
CA VAL A 41 0.55 -7.65 -2.83
C VAL A 41 1.23 -8.17 -1.57
N GLU A 42 1.06 -7.43 -0.49
CA GLU A 42 1.53 -7.80 0.84
C GLU A 42 0.34 -7.84 1.79
N PHE A 43 0.15 -8.93 2.54
CA PHE A 43 -1.02 -9.07 3.40
C PHE A 43 -0.78 -9.90 4.67
N VAL A 44 -1.66 -9.70 5.65
CA VAL A 44 -1.70 -10.39 6.94
C VAL A 44 -3.15 -10.72 7.34
N LYS A 45 -3.31 -11.68 8.25
CA LYS A 45 -4.58 -11.94 8.93
C LYS A 45 -4.87 -10.87 9.98
N GLY A 46 -6.11 -10.39 10.00
CA GLY A 46 -6.57 -9.35 10.92
C GLY A 46 -6.17 -7.96 10.46
N PHE A 47 -5.87 -7.07 11.40
CA PHE A 47 -5.68 -5.64 11.17
C PHE A 47 -4.33 -5.26 10.51
N PRO A 48 -4.29 -4.19 9.68
CA PRO A 48 -3.14 -3.85 8.82
C PRO A 48 -1.97 -3.21 9.57
N GLU A 49 -2.17 -2.69 10.78
CA GLU A 49 -1.11 -2.03 11.55
C GLU A 49 0.00 -3.01 11.94
N LYS A 50 -0.32 -4.31 11.99
CA LYS A 50 0.67 -5.38 12.20
C LYS A 50 1.58 -5.56 10.99
N LEU A 51 1.07 -5.33 9.78
CA LEU A 51 1.82 -5.33 8.54
C LEU A 51 2.69 -4.07 8.45
N VAL A 52 2.05 -2.89 8.49
CA VAL A 52 2.74 -1.59 8.32
C VAL A 52 3.75 -1.33 9.44
N GLY A 53 3.45 -1.78 10.67
CA GLY A 53 4.36 -1.67 11.81
C GLY A 53 5.51 -2.68 11.81
N GLY A 54 5.62 -3.58 10.80
CA GLY A 54 6.69 -4.57 10.70
C GLY A 54 6.67 -5.65 11.80
N LYS A 55 5.54 -5.83 12.49
CA LYS A 55 5.43 -6.68 13.69
C LYS A 55 5.17 -8.15 13.37
N ARG A 56 4.96 -8.51 12.10
CA ARG A 56 4.64 -9.87 11.68
C ARG A 56 5.22 -10.15 10.29
N ALA A 57 5.69 -11.37 10.10
CA ALA A 57 6.09 -11.87 8.79
C ALA A 57 4.93 -11.78 7.79
N VAL A 58 5.22 -11.27 6.60
CA VAL A 58 4.24 -10.88 5.59
C VAL A 58 4.10 -11.99 4.57
N SER A 59 2.88 -12.28 4.15
CA SER A 59 2.66 -13.06 2.93
C SER A 59 2.77 -12.14 1.72
N VAL A 60 3.69 -12.46 0.82
CA VAL A 60 4.05 -11.64 -0.35
C VAL A 60 3.64 -12.39 -1.62
N SER A 61 3.04 -11.69 -2.57
CA SER A 61 2.70 -12.25 -3.88
C SER A 61 2.98 -11.24 -4.99
N PHE A 62 3.68 -11.68 -6.03
CA PHE A 62 3.96 -10.90 -7.23
C PHE A 62 3.08 -11.37 -8.37
N PHE A 63 2.49 -10.41 -9.07
CA PHE A 63 1.70 -10.65 -10.27
C PHE A 63 2.31 -9.85 -11.42
N ARG A 64 2.42 -10.44 -12.62
CA ARG A 64 2.65 -9.62 -13.81
C ARG A 64 1.40 -8.81 -14.04
N ALA A 65 1.53 -7.49 -14.15
CA ALA A 65 0.42 -6.66 -14.59
C ALA A 65 0.08 -7.08 -16.02
N THR A 66 -1.01 -7.82 -16.20
CA THR A 66 -1.56 -8.01 -17.54
C THR A 66 -1.94 -6.62 -18.05
N PRO A 67 -1.40 -6.17 -19.20
CA PRO A 67 -1.82 -4.89 -19.75
C PRO A 67 -3.35 -4.92 -19.92
N PRO A 68 -4.05 -3.82 -19.62
CA PRO A 68 -5.48 -3.75 -19.89
C PRO A 68 -5.69 -4.12 -21.36
N ARG A 69 -6.60 -5.07 -21.64
CA ARG A 69 -7.00 -5.39 -23.02
C ARG A 69 -7.24 -4.06 -23.72
N SER A 70 -6.48 -3.77 -24.78
CA SER A 70 -6.81 -2.65 -25.64
C SER A 70 -8.24 -2.88 -26.10
N LYS A 71 -9.13 -1.94 -25.80
CA LYS A 71 -10.40 -1.87 -26.53
C LYS A 71 -9.99 -1.53 -27.95
N THR A 72 -9.93 -2.55 -28.80
CA THR A 72 -9.85 -2.36 -30.25
C THR A 72 -11.09 -1.56 -30.64
N PRO A 73 -10.97 -0.46 -31.41
CA PRO A 73 -12.13 0.26 -31.92
C PRO A 73 -12.99 -0.62 -32.82
#